data_AF-A0A7X6APS5-F1
#
_entry.id   AF-A0A7X6APS5-F1
#
_cell.length_a   1.000
_cell.length_b   1.000
_cell.length_c   1.000
_cell.angle_alpha   90.00
_cell.angle_beta   90.00
_cell.angle_gamma   90.00
#
_symmetry.space_group_name_H-M   'P 1'
#
loop_
_entity.id
_entity.type
_entity.pdbx_description
1 polymer ?
#
loop_
_entity_poly.entity_id
_entity_poly.type
_entity_poly.pdbx_seq_one_letter_code
_entity_poly.pdbx_strand_id
1 'polypeptide(L)'
;AGESGELVVAALFHDIGDVCAPENHSAVAADILAPYVGEGTEWVIRHHGLFQGYYYFHHLGGDRDARDRHAESPHYDDCVRFCAEYDQNCFDPDYDTLPLEEFLPIVREVVERPSRFADDDSRFS
;
A
#
# COMPACT_ATOMS: atom_id res chain seq x y z
N ALA A 1 10.87 -12.18 -12.63
CA ALA A 1 11.46 -12.12 -11.27
C ALA A 1 10.31 -11.96 -10.29
N GLY A 2 10.43 -12.47 -9.06
CA GLY A 2 9.39 -12.29 -8.04
C GLY A 2 9.41 -10.86 -7.47
N GLU A 3 8.26 -10.38 -7.03
CA GLU A 3 8.15 -9.11 -6.31
C GLU A 3 8.83 -9.17 -4.94
N SER A 4 9.17 -8.01 -4.38
CA SER A 4 9.74 -7.94 -3.04
C SER A 4 8.70 -8.34 -1.98
N GLY A 5 9.13 -8.96 -0.89
CA GLY A 5 8.19 -9.31 0.19
C GLY A 5 7.51 -8.09 0.81
N GLU A 6 8.19 -6.95 0.79
CA GLU A 6 7.62 -5.67 1.20
C GLU A 6 6.45 -5.25 0.30
N LEU A 7 6.59 -5.36 -1.03
CA LEU A 7 5.50 -5.02 -1.96
C LEU A 7 4.35 -6.02 -1.86
N VAL A 8 4.63 -7.31 -1.64
CA VAL A 8 3.59 -8.33 -1.41
C VAL A 8 2.76 -7.99 -0.17
N VAL A 9 3.42 -7.61 0.93
CA VAL A 9 2.73 -7.19 2.16
C VAL A 9 1.98 -5.88 1.95
N ALA A 10 2.56 -4.93 1.22
CA ALA A 10 1.89 -3.68 0.87
C ALA A 10 0.61 -3.91 0.06
N ALA A 11 0.66 -4.78 -0.96
CA ALA A 11 -0.51 -5.17 -1.74
C ALA A 11 -1.58 -5.89 -0.88
N LEU A 12 -1.17 -6.75 0.06
CA LEU A 12 -2.12 -7.45 0.93
C LEU A 12 -2.87 -6.52 1.91
N PHE A 13 -2.23 -5.41 2.32
CA PHE A 13 -2.74 -4.55 3.41
C PHE A 13 -3.11 -3.12 2.99
N HIS A 14 -3.02 -2.74 1.72
CA HIS A 14 -3.26 -1.36 1.28
C HIS A 14 -4.63 -0.80 1.74
N ASP A 15 -5.68 -1.64 1.74
CA ASP A 15 -7.04 -1.27 2.16
C ASP A 15 -7.39 -1.64 3.61
N ILE A 16 -6.43 -2.05 4.45
CA ILE A 16 -6.73 -2.47 5.84
C ILE A 16 -7.44 -1.36 6.67
N GLY A 17 -7.30 -0.10 6.25
CA GLY A 17 -7.95 1.06 6.87
C GLY A 17 -9.42 1.24 6.52
N ASP A 18 -9.95 0.56 5.50
CA ASP A 18 -11.31 0.83 4.97
C ASP A 18 -12.42 0.67 6.01
N VAL A 19 -12.27 -0.34 6.88
CA VAL A 19 -13.28 -0.67 7.88
C VAL A 19 -13.41 0.43 8.93
N CYS A 20 -12.34 1.14 9.25
CA CYS A 20 -12.30 2.12 10.35
C CYS A 20 -12.21 3.58 9.88
N ALA A 21 -11.73 3.83 8.67
CA ALA A 21 -11.36 5.15 8.19
C ALA A 21 -11.49 5.26 6.66
N PRO A 22 -12.65 4.99 6.04
CA PRO A 22 -12.79 4.88 4.58
C PRO A 22 -12.31 6.12 3.81
N GLU A 23 -12.59 7.32 4.33
CA GLU A 23 -12.20 8.60 3.70
C GLU A 23 -10.69 8.87 3.75
N ASN A 24 -9.94 8.15 4.58
CA ASN A 24 -8.51 8.31 4.78
C ASN A 24 -7.78 6.98 4.96
N HIS A 25 -8.32 5.89 4.39
CA HIS A 25 -7.86 4.51 4.63
C HIS A 25 -6.40 4.35 4.23
N SER A 26 -5.99 4.95 3.11
CA SER A 26 -4.62 4.89 2.60
C SER A 26 -3.62 5.46 3.60
N ALA A 27 -3.97 6.54 4.28
CA ALA A 27 -3.13 7.12 5.32
C ALA A 27 -3.02 6.21 6.55
N VAL A 28 -4.14 5.61 6.98
CA VAL A 28 -4.17 4.65 8.09
C VAL A 28 -3.35 3.41 7.77
N ALA A 29 -3.51 2.84 6.59
CA ALA A 29 -2.73 1.69 6.13
C ALA A 29 -1.24 2.00 6.08
N ALA A 30 -0.86 3.18 5.57
CA ALA A 30 0.52 3.62 5.55
C ALA A 30 1.11 3.74 6.95
N ASP A 31 0.39 4.33 7.91
CA ASP A 31 0.85 4.48 9.29
C ASP A 31 1.01 3.13 10.01
N ILE A 32 0.16 2.14 9.69
CA ILE A 32 0.28 0.76 10.21
C ILE A 32 1.56 0.09 9.69
N LEU A 33 1.86 0.25 8.40
CA LEU A 33 2.99 -0.42 7.74
C LEU A 33 4.33 0.31 7.94
N ALA A 34 4.31 1.62 8.14
CA ALA A 34 5.48 2.48 8.22
C ALA A 34 6.62 2.00 9.14
N PRO A 35 6.38 1.31 10.28
CA PRO A 35 7.46 0.76 11.08
C PRO A 35 8.30 -0.30 10.33
N TYR A 36 7.72 -1.02 9.38
CA TYR A 36 8.25 -2.28 8.84
C TYR A 36 8.69 -2.20 7.37
N VAL A 37 8.35 -1.10 6.69
CA VAL A 37 8.58 -0.88 5.26
C VAL A 37 9.45 0.36 5.02
N GLY A 38 10.08 0.42 3.85
CA GLY A 38 10.84 1.60 3.42
C GLY A 38 9.97 2.80 3.08
N GLU A 39 10.59 3.97 3.00
CA GLU A 39 9.91 5.25 2.69
C GLU A 39 9.13 5.21 1.37
N GLY A 40 9.65 4.53 0.34
CA GLY A 40 8.97 4.40 -0.94
C GLY A 40 7.66 3.62 -0.85
N THR A 41 7.67 2.47 -0.17
CA THR A 41 6.47 1.64 0.04
C THR A 41 5.45 2.36 0.90
N GLU A 42 5.89 3.01 2.00
CA GLU A 42 5.02 3.85 2.80
C GLU A 42 4.37 4.94 1.94
N TRP A 43 5.16 5.61 1.09
CA TRP A 43 4.66 6.68 0.23
C TRP A 43 3.62 6.17 -0.76
N VAL A 44 3.89 5.02 -1.41
CA VAL A 44 2.94 4.37 -2.32
C VAL A 44 1.62 4.09 -1.59
N ILE A 45 1.68 3.42 -0.45
CA ILE A 45 0.47 3.06 0.31
C ILE A 45 -0.25 4.31 0.84
N ARG A 46 0.46 5.36 1.23
CA ARG A 46 -0.20 6.59 1.70
C ARG A 46 -1.02 7.26 0.60
N HIS A 47 -0.59 7.15 -0.66
CA HIS A 47 -1.19 7.85 -1.78
C HIS A 47 -2.00 6.94 -2.72
N HIS A 48 -2.02 5.62 -2.49
CA HIS A 48 -2.64 4.68 -3.43
C HIS A 48 -4.10 5.02 -3.71
N GLY A 49 -4.94 5.35 -2.70
CA GLY A 49 -6.35 5.68 -2.95
C GLY A 49 -6.54 6.91 -3.85
N LEU A 50 -5.64 7.90 -3.79
CA LEU A 50 -5.65 9.01 -4.73
C LEU A 50 -5.24 8.58 -6.15
N PHE A 51 -4.23 7.70 -6.27
CA PHE A 51 -3.71 7.23 -7.55
C PHE A 51 -4.66 6.24 -8.23
N GLN A 52 -5.30 5.35 -7.46
CA GLN A 52 -6.38 4.47 -7.87
C GLN A 52 -7.57 5.28 -8.41
N GLY A 53 -7.82 6.47 -7.86
CA GLY A 53 -8.78 7.46 -8.35
C GLY A 53 -8.69 7.73 -9.86
N TYR A 54 -7.51 7.55 -10.48
CA TYR A 54 -7.34 7.59 -11.93
C TYR A 54 -8.28 6.64 -12.69
N TYR A 55 -8.70 5.53 -12.10
CA TYR A 55 -9.57 4.55 -12.74
C TYR A 55 -11.05 4.86 -12.59
N TYR A 56 -11.48 5.64 -11.57
CA TYR A 56 -12.91 5.79 -11.27
C TYR A 56 -13.41 7.21 -10.92
N PHE A 57 -12.55 8.17 -10.55
CA PHE A 57 -13.02 9.51 -10.17
C PHE A 57 -13.83 10.22 -11.27
N HIS A 58 -13.45 10.06 -12.54
CA HIS A 58 -14.18 10.62 -13.67
C HIS A 58 -15.59 10.05 -13.85
N HIS A 59 -15.87 8.85 -13.34
CA HIS A 59 -17.22 8.28 -13.30
C HIS A 59 -18.08 8.86 -12.17
N LEU A 60 -17.43 9.50 -11.18
CA LEU A 60 -18.07 10.17 -10.04
C LEU A 60 -18.08 11.70 -10.17
N GLY A 61 -17.65 12.24 -11.32
CA GLY A 61 -17.55 13.69 -11.55
C GLY A 61 -16.33 14.36 -10.91
N GLY A 62 -15.38 13.56 -10.41
CA GLY A 62 -14.10 14.01 -9.87
C GLY A 62 -13.01 14.13 -10.93
N ASP A 63 -11.87 14.70 -10.52
CA ASP A 63 -10.69 14.86 -11.35
C ASP A 63 -9.86 13.57 -11.41
N ARG A 64 -9.82 12.96 -12.60
CA ARG A 64 -9.04 11.74 -12.87
C ARG A 64 -7.54 11.94 -12.63
N ASP A 65 -7.05 13.13 -12.94
CA ASP A 65 -5.61 13.45 -12.94
C ASP A 65 -5.19 14.09 -11.61
N ALA A 66 -6.02 14.00 -10.57
CA ALA A 66 -5.74 14.56 -9.25
C ALA A 66 -4.44 14.02 -8.61
N ARG A 67 -3.91 12.89 -9.09
CA ARG A 67 -2.59 12.36 -8.70
C ARG A 67 -1.42 13.23 -9.16
N ASP A 68 -1.59 14.03 -10.21
CA ASP A 68 -0.53 14.84 -10.83
C ASP A 68 -0.01 15.94 -9.90
N ARG A 69 -0.72 16.24 -8.82
CA ARG A 69 -0.22 17.05 -7.71
C ARG A 69 1.08 16.50 -7.09
N HIS A 70 1.39 15.22 -7.34
CA HIS A 70 2.59 14.52 -6.85
C HIS A 70 3.61 14.20 -7.96
N ALA A 71 3.49 14.78 -9.16
CA ALA A 71 4.32 14.43 -10.32
C ALA A 71 5.84 14.60 -10.11
N GLU A 72 6.26 15.43 -9.15
CA GLU A 72 7.66 15.65 -8.80
C GLU A 72 8.20 14.63 -7.76
N SER A 73 7.34 13.76 -7.22
CA SER A 73 7.76 12.74 -6.26
C SER A 73 8.61 11.65 -6.93
N PRO A 74 9.72 11.21 -6.32
CA PRO A 74 10.49 10.09 -6.83
C PRO A 74 9.71 8.76 -6.83
N HIS A 75 8.59 8.68 -6.11
CA HIS A 75 7.75 7.50 -5.99
C HIS A 75 6.46 7.57 -6.82
N TYR A 76 6.29 8.60 -7.66
CA TYR A 76 5.10 8.76 -8.49
C TYR A 76 4.88 7.54 -9.39
N ASP A 77 5.90 7.15 -10.16
CA ASP A 77 5.82 6.02 -11.08
C ASP A 77 5.62 4.68 -10.35
N ASP A 78 6.21 4.52 -9.17
CA ASP A 78 6.00 3.34 -8.32
C ASP A 78 4.53 3.21 -7.90
N CYS A 79 3.89 4.32 -7.54
CA CYS A 79 2.48 4.33 -7.14
C CYS A 79 1.54 4.13 -8.34
N VAL A 80 1.86 4.70 -9.49
CA VAL A 80 1.14 4.40 -10.75
C VAL A 80 1.19 2.91 -11.06
N ARG A 81 2.39 2.31 -10.98
CA ARG A 81 2.58 0.88 -11.22
C ARG A 81 1.82 0.04 -10.19
N PHE A 82 1.93 0.37 -8.91
CA PHE A 82 1.21 -0.32 -7.85
C PHE A 82 -0.30 -0.34 -8.12
N CYS A 83 -0.87 0.82 -8.46
CA CYS A 83 -2.31 0.90 -8.73
C CYS A 83 -2.72 0.13 -9.98
N ALA A 84 -1.87 0.12 -11.01
CA ALA A 84 -2.12 -0.59 -12.27
C ALA A 84 -1.98 -2.10 -12.17
N GLU A 85 -1.11 -2.61 -11.30
CA GLU A 85 -0.77 -4.04 -11.22
C GLU A 85 -1.50 -4.74 -10.06
N TYR A 86 -1.65 -4.08 -8.90
CA TYR A 86 -2.04 -4.75 -7.65
C TYR A 86 -3.35 -4.25 -7.03
N ASP A 87 -3.69 -2.98 -7.21
CA ASP A 87 -4.89 -2.38 -6.62
C ASP A 87 -6.10 -2.55 -7.54
N GLN A 88 -6.16 -1.82 -8.66
CA GLN A 88 -7.39 -1.72 -9.45
C GLN A 88 -7.86 -3.06 -10.07
N ASN A 89 -6.97 -4.03 -10.22
CA ASN A 89 -7.31 -5.33 -10.81
C ASN A 89 -7.88 -6.32 -9.79
N CYS A 90 -7.99 -5.97 -8.50
CA CYS A 90 -8.39 -6.91 -7.44
C CYS A 90 -9.92 -7.14 -7.33
N PHE A 91 -10.73 -6.51 -8.19
CA PHE A 91 -12.20 -6.59 -8.12
C PHE A 91 -12.83 -7.75 -8.92
N ASP A 92 -12.03 -8.65 -9.51
CA ASP A 92 -12.56 -9.82 -10.22
C ASP A 92 -12.88 -10.97 -9.24
N PRO A 93 -14.16 -11.30 -8.99
CA PRO A 93 -14.54 -12.35 -8.05
C PRO A 93 -14.18 -13.76 -8.53
N ASP A 94 -13.90 -13.94 -9.83
CA ASP A 94 -13.55 -15.23 -10.43
C ASP A 94 -12.03 -15.43 -10.54
N TYR A 95 -11.22 -14.50 -10.02
CA TYR A 95 -9.76 -14.60 -10.06
C TYR A 95 -9.25 -15.74 -9.18
N ASP A 96 -8.32 -16.53 -9.72
CA ASP A 96 -7.65 -17.61 -8.98
C ASP A 96 -6.71 -17.00 -7.93
N THR A 97 -7.18 -16.98 -6.68
CA THR A 97 -6.47 -16.39 -5.54
C THR A 97 -5.85 -17.47 -4.66
N LEU A 98 -4.65 -17.20 -4.16
CA LEU A 98 -4.04 -18.03 -3.13
C LEU A 98 -4.73 -17.79 -1.78
N PRO A 99 -4.82 -18.81 -0.91
CA PRO A 99 -5.32 -18.63 0.44
C PRO A 99 -4.37 -17.74 1.26
N LEU A 100 -4.92 -16.99 2.22
CA LEU A 100 -4.18 -16.04 3.05
C LEU A 100 -2.99 -16.69 3.77
N GLU A 101 -3.12 -17.96 4.14
CA GLU A 101 -2.11 -18.76 4.82
C GLU A 101 -0.80 -18.86 4.04
N GLU A 102 -0.85 -18.83 2.70
CA GLU A 102 0.35 -18.87 1.85
C GLU A 102 1.20 -17.60 1.99
N PHE A 103 0.58 -16.49 2.40
CA PHE A 103 1.26 -15.21 2.63
C PHE A 103 1.79 -15.07 4.06
N LEU A 104 1.40 -15.93 5.01
CA LEU A 104 1.85 -15.81 6.40
C LEU A 104 3.38 -15.79 6.57
N PRO A 105 4.18 -16.60 5.84
CA PRO A 105 5.63 -16.54 5.96
C PRO A 105 6.20 -15.16 5.58
N ILE A 106 5.72 -14.56 4.49
CA ILE A 106 6.22 -13.27 4.00
C ILE A 106 5.71 -12.10 4.84
N VAL A 107 4.47 -12.19 5.34
CA VAL A 107 3.93 -11.23 6.30
C VAL A 107 4.80 -11.20 7.56
N ARG A 108 5.09 -12.37 8.15
CA ARG A 108 5.96 -12.48 9.34
C ARG A 108 7.34 -11.90 9.08
N GLU A 109 7.96 -12.24 7.95
CA GLU A 109 9.27 -11.71 7.57
C GLU A 109 9.30 -10.17 7.59
N VAL A 110 8.25 -9.51 7.07
CA VAL A 110 8.19 -8.04 7.02
C VAL A 110 7.86 -7.44 8.38
N VAL A 111 6.83 -7.93 9.08
CA VAL A 111 6.36 -7.31 10.34
C VAL A 111 7.25 -7.62 11.54
N GLU A 112 8.14 -8.62 11.45
CA GLU A 112 9.14 -8.90 12.48
C GLU A 112 10.43 -8.08 12.32
N ARG A 113 10.55 -7.26 11.26
CA ARG A 113 11.71 -6.37 11.07
C ARG A 113 11.86 -5.39 12.25
N PRO A 114 13.10 -4.98 12.57
CA PRO A 114 13.32 -3.83 13.45
C PRO A 114 12.51 -2.63 12.97
N SER A 115 11.83 -1.93 13.89
CA SER A 115 11.05 -0.76 13.47
C SER A 115 12.00 0.32 13.00
N ARG A 116 11.69 0.96 11.87
CA ARG A 116 12.34 2.19 11.41
C ARG A 116 12.22 3.34 12.42
N PHE A 117 11.25 3.26 13.33
CA PHE A 117 11.07 4.22 14.42
C PHE A 117 11.76 3.83 15.73
N ALA A 118 12.38 2.66 15.81
CA ALA A 118 13.14 2.30 17.00
C ALA A 118 14.43 3.14 17.02
N ASP A 119 14.61 3.96 18.07
CA ASP A 119 15.94 4.46 18.42
C ASP A 119 16.82 3.25 18.83
N ASP A 120 18.11 3.33 18.57
CA ASP A 120 19.14 2.29 18.78
C ASP A 120 19.22 1.75 20.24
N ASP A 121 18.44 2.28 21.19
CA ASP A 121 18.61 2.00 22.61
C ASP A 121 17.33 1.97 23.48
N SER A 122 16.16 1.58 22.95
CA SER A 122 15.03 1.26 23.85
C SER A 122 13.99 0.30 23.28
N ARG A 123 14.29 -1.00 23.34
CA ARG A 123 13.23 -2.01 23.34
C ARG A 123 13.34 -2.86 24.59
N PHE A 124 12.55 -2.44 25.58
CA PHE A 124 12.19 -3.14 26.82
C PHE A 124 13.31 -3.25 27.87
N SER A 125 13.46 -2.19 28.68
CA SER A 125 13.72 -2.35 30.13
C SER A 125 12.41 -2.32 30.89
#